data_AF-A0A2V5M9W3-F1
#
_entry.id   AF-A0A2V5M9W3-F1
#
_cell.length_a   1.000
_cell.length_b   1.000
_cell.length_c   1.000
_cell.angle_alpha   90.00
_cell.angle_beta   90.00
_cell.angle_gamma   90.00
#
_symmetry.space_group_name_H-M   'P 1'
#
loop_
_entity.id
_entity.type
_entity.pdbx_description
1 polymer ?
#
loop_
_entity_poly.entity_id
_entity_poly.type
_entity_poly.pdbx_seq_one_letter_code
_entity_poly.pdbx_strand_id
1 'polypeptide(L)'
;MKRLLWLDIAKALAICWVVYFHFFNTVFQHTQFPANDWSSFLAGTVTVVRIVWLKISGLGFHAVGVFIILSGWALMESTARRAESATVNWGRWYRSRFLRLYPMYWVAHLVYLVSPFVARLEPVDSRIILSLLGLRFIDITMNFMYLNAAWWYFSMLIQFYLIFPLLFWAARRLGPIPFLAIAAALGFFVRYLMLVVYPQHGFWVLGGFAICRLPEFALGMALGMWHKQFPARLEWFLLRGAGFLAGLILYPAALSLYRNGTTYTFVDFATSACCLLEVIGVAGIIFLLKGPAKIFGLVGA
;
A
#
# COMPACT_ATOMS: atom_id res chain seq x y z
N MET A 1 -16.40 -17.06 -10.29
CA MET A 1 -15.76 -17.17 -8.97
C MET A 1 -16.50 -16.30 -7.97
N LYS A 2 -16.64 -16.76 -6.72
CA LYS A 2 -17.23 -15.97 -5.62
C LYS A 2 -16.32 -14.78 -5.29
N ARG A 3 -16.91 -13.65 -4.94
CA ARG A 3 -16.20 -12.46 -4.43
C ARG A 3 -15.39 -12.86 -3.19
N LEU A 4 -14.10 -12.53 -3.16
CA LEU A 4 -13.21 -12.82 -2.03
C LEU A 4 -13.45 -11.81 -0.92
N LEU A 5 -14.44 -12.06 -0.05
CA LEU A 5 -14.84 -11.15 1.01
C LEU A 5 -13.68 -10.75 1.93
N TRP A 6 -12.81 -11.70 2.28
CA TRP A 6 -11.64 -11.45 3.12
C TRP A 6 -10.64 -10.46 2.49
N LEU A 7 -10.56 -10.40 1.15
CA LEU A 7 -9.70 -9.47 0.43
C LEU A 7 -10.23 -8.04 0.53
N ASP A 8 -11.56 -7.88 0.57
CA ASP A 8 -12.21 -6.58 0.77
C ASP A 8 -12.09 -6.12 2.22
N ILE A 9 -12.20 -7.03 3.20
CA ILE A 9 -11.91 -6.75 4.61
C ILE A 9 -10.45 -6.30 4.78
N ALA A 10 -9.50 -6.99 4.15
CA ALA A 10 -8.08 -6.61 4.22
C ALA A 10 -7.82 -5.21 3.66
N LYS A 11 -8.46 -4.83 2.54
CA LYS A 11 -8.40 -3.46 2.01
C LYS A 11 -9.03 -2.45 2.96
N ALA A 12 -10.16 -2.77 3.56
CA ALA A 12 -10.83 -1.90 4.54
C ALA A 12 -9.94 -1.66 5.77
N LEU A 13 -9.33 -2.71 6.32
CA LEU A 13 -8.37 -2.60 7.43
C LEU A 13 -7.16 -1.75 7.05
N ALA A 14 -6.58 -1.98 5.87
CA ALA A 14 -5.46 -1.21 5.40
C ALA A 14 -5.81 0.29 5.26
N ILE A 15 -6.98 0.65 4.69
CA ILE A 15 -7.32 2.07 4.48
C ILE A 15 -7.59 2.75 5.81
N CYS A 16 -8.27 2.06 6.74
CA CYS A 16 -8.48 2.56 8.08
C CYS A 16 -7.15 2.82 8.79
N TRP A 17 -6.16 1.93 8.63
CA TRP A 17 -4.84 2.13 9.22
C TRP A 17 -4.09 3.31 8.58
N VAL A 18 -4.16 3.49 7.25
CA VAL A 18 -3.57 4.67 6.58
C VAL A 18 -4.23 5.97 7.06
N VAL A 19 -5.56 6.01 7.16
CA VAL A 19 -6.29 7.19 7.67
C VAL A 19 -5.90 7.47 9.12
N TYR A 20 -5.86 6.44 9.96
CA TYR A 20 -5.40 6.54 11.34
C TYR A 20 -3.97 7.06 11.42
N PHE A 21 -3.06 6.56 10.58
CA PHE A 21 -1.66 7.01 10.52
C PHE A 21 -1.56 8.51 10.20
N HIS A 22 -2.33 9.00 9.23
CA HIS A 22 -2.33 10.43 8.91
C HIS A 22 -2.87 11.29 10.05
N PHE A 23 -3.95 10.86 10.71
CA PHE A 23 -4.46 11.54 11.91
C PHE A 23 -3.43 11.53 13.04
N PHE A 24 -2.84 10.36 13.32
CA PHE A 24 -1.80 10.19 14.31
C PHE A 24 -0.60 11.09 14.03
N ASN A 25 -0.12 11.16 12.79
CA ASN A 25 1.02 12.00 12.44
C ASN A 25 0.72 13.49 12.62
N THR A 26 -0.50 13.94 12.30
CA THR A 26 -0.94 15.32 12.58
C THR A 26 -0.97 15.61 14.07
N VAL A 27 -1.52 14.72 14.89
CA VAL A 27 -1.55 14.88 16.35
C VAL A 27 -0.13 14.86 16.93
N PHE A 28 0.69 13.88 16.52
CA PHE A 28 2.05 13.67 16.99
C PHE A 28 2.95 14.88 16.73
N GLN A 29 2.79 15.54 15.58
CA GLN A 29 3.55 16.74 15.23
C GLN A 29 3.21 17.96 16.13
N HIS A 30 2.04 17.98 16.76
CA HIS A 30 1.55 19.14 17.53
C HIS A 30 1.35 18.84 19.03
N THR A 31 1.63 17.62 19.48
CA THR A 31 1.37 17.19 20.86
C THR A 31 2.67 16.81 21.55
N GLN A 32 2.90 17.37 22.74
CA GLN A 32 3.95 16.90 23.64
C GLN A 32 3.41 15.76 24.51
N PHE A 33 4.00 14.58 24.39
CA PHE A 33 3.63 13.44 25.24
C PHE A 33 4.29 13.57 26.62
N PRO A 34 3.61 13.13 27.70
CA PRO A 34 4.20 13.13 29.04
C PRO A 34 5.50 12.32 29.07
N ALA A 35 6.42 12.69 29.95
CA ALA A 35 7.64 11.93 30.18
C ALA A 35 7.33 10.49 30.61
N ASN A 36 8.32 9.60 30.45
CA ASN A 36 8.20 8.23 30.93
C ASN A 36 8.19 8.22 32.45
N ASP A 37 7.17 7.61 33.02
CA ASP A 37 6.98 7.49 34.47
C ASP A 37 7.06 6.02 34.87
N TRP A 38 8.01 5.71 35.73
CA TRP A 38 8.31 4.38 36.27
C TRP A 38 8.17 4.33 37.80
N SER A 39 7.57 5.35 38.41
CA SER A 39 7.46 5.50 39.87
C SER A 39 6.61 4.43 40.55
N SER A 40 5.67 3.82 39.82
CA SER A 40 4.78 2.78 40.32
C SER A 40 4.46 1.75 39.23
N PHE A 41 3.92 0.60 39.63
CA PHE A 41 3.46 -0.43 38.68
C PHE A 41 2.40 0.10 37.70
N LEU A 42 1.44 0.91 38.19
CA LEU A 42 0.41 1.52 37.34
C LEU A 42 1.02 2.52 36.36
N ALA A 43 1.89 3.41 36.84
CA ALA A 43 2.58 4.39 35.99
C ALA A 43 3.46 3.69 34.93
N GLY A 44 4.20 2.65 35.31
CA GLY A 44 4.99 1.84 34.38
C GLY A 44 4.13 1.14 33.33
N THR A 45 2.97 0.61 33.72
CA THR A 45 2.02 -0.04 32.78
C THR A 45 1.50 0.97 31.76
N VAL A 46 1.10 2.17 32.21
CA VAL A 46 0.66 3.26 31.31
C VAL A 46 1.79 3.67 30.37
N THR A 47 3.03 3.80 30.88
CA THR A 47 4.22 4.12 30.07
C THR A 47 4.46 3.06 29.00
N VAL A 48 4.40 1.77 29.34
CA VAL A 48 4.56 0.66 28.38
C VAL A 48 3.47 0.70 27.31
N VAL A 49 2.20 0.80 27.70
CA VAL A 49 1.08 0.88 26.75
C VAL A 49 1.23 2.06 25.80
N ARG A 50 1.62 3.23 26.31
CA ARG A 50 1.87 4.43 25.50
C ARG A 50 3.02 4.21 24.52
N ILE A 51 4.15 3.66 24.95
CA ILE A 51 5.29 3.37 24.07
C ILE A 51 4.89 2.39 22.97
N VAL A 52 4.20 1.30 23.31
CA VAL A 52 3.72 0.31 22.35
C VAL A 52 2.76 0.97 21.36
N TRP A 53 1.78 1.74 21.84
CA TRP A 53 0.84 2.48 21.01
C TRP A 53 1.55 3.45 20.05
N LEU A 54 2.50 4.25 20.53
CA LEU A 54 3.29 5.16 19.69
C LEU A 54 4.06 4.42 18.60
N LYS A 55 4.71 3.30 18.96
CA LYS A 55 5.47 2.49 18.00
C LYS A 55 4.55 1.88 16.94
N ILE A 56 3.47 1.21 17.33
CA ILE A 56 2.50 0.61 16.39
C ILE A 56 1.88 1.68 15.51
N SER A 57 1.53 2.84 16.07
CA SER A 57 0.93 3.94 15.32
C SER A 57 1.88 4.48 14.26
N GLY A 58 3.17 4.63 14.58
CA GLY A 58 4.20 5.03 13.62
C GLY A 58 4.42 4.05 12.47
N LEU A 59 4.11 2.76 12.66
CA LEU A 59 4.20 1.74 11.61
C LEU A 59 3.05 1.78 10.60
N GLY A 60 2.01 2.59 10.84
CA GLY A 60 0.82 2.63 9.97
C GLY A 60 1.11 3.05 8.52
N PHE A 61 2.25 3.69 8.28
CA PHE A 61 2.74 3.95 6.93
C PHE A 61 2.96 2.68 6.09
N HIS A 62 3.35 1.56 6.71
CA HIS A 62 3.58 0.29 6.00
C HIS A 62 2.30 -0.27 5.36
N ALA A 63 1.12 0.16 5.81
CA ALA A 63 -0.16 -0.21 5.21
C ALA A 63 -0.32 0.29 3.77
N VAL A 64 0.42 1.33 3.35
CA VAL A 64 0.49 1.75 1.94
C VAL A 64 1.07 0.63 1.08
N GLY A 65 2.09 -0.06 1.58
CA GLY A 65 2.66 -1.26 0.98
C GLY A 65 1.64 -2.36 0.73
N VAL A 66 0.78 -2.61 1.74
CA VAL A 66 -0.34 -3.55 1.64
C VAL A 66 -1.28 -3.14 0.50
N PHE A 67 -1.62 -1.86 0.35
CA PHE A 67 -2.42 -1.38 -0.79
C PHE A 67 -1.81 -1.66 -2.14
N ILE A 68 -0.50 -1.49 -2.28
CA ILE A 68 0.22 -1.75 -3.54
C ILE A 68 0.11 -3.24 -3.88
N ILE A 69 0.36 -4.12 -2.91
CA ILE A 69 0.27 -5.57 -3.08
C ILE A 69 -1.17 -5.99 -3.43
N LEU A 70 -2.18 -5.53 -2.67
CA LEU A 70 -3.58 -5.85 -2.92
C LEU A 70 -4.08 -5.30 -4.27
N SER A 71 -3.53 -4.17 -4.72
CA SER A 71 -3.81 -3.61 -6.05
C SER A 71 -3.26 -4.49 -7.17
N GLY A 72 -2.02 -4.96 -7.05
CA GLY A 72 -1.40 -5.91 -7.98
C GLY A 72 -2.20 -7.21 -8.09
N TRP A 73 -2.62 -7.77 -6.94
CA TRP A 73 -3.47 -8.96 -6.88
C TRP A 73 -4.79 -8.73 -7.61
N ALA A 74 -5.54 -7.70 -7.23
CA ALA A 74 -6.86 -7.43 -7.79
C ALA A 74 -6.81 -7.15 -9.31
N LEU A 75 -5.77 -6.47 -9.79
CA LEU A 75 -5.57 -6.23 -11.22
C LEU A 75 -5.23 -7.52 -11.98
N MET A 76 -4.34 -8.36 -11.43
CA MET A 76 -3.99 -9.64 -12.03
C MET A 76 -5.22 -10.53 -12.18
N GLU A 77 -5.98 -10.75 -11.10
CA GLU A 77 -7.19 -11.58 -11.15
C GLU A 77 -8.25 -11.03 -12.10
N SER A 78 -8.56 -9.73 -11.97
CA SER A 78 -9.65 -9.13 -12.75
C SER A 78 -9.36 -9.11 -14.24
N THR A 79 -8.10 -8.93 -14.66
CA THR A 79 -7.76 -8.98 -16.09
C THR A 79 -7.42 -10.38 -16.59
N ALA A 80 -6.89 -11.29 -15.76
CA ALA A 80 -6.76 -12.71 -16.11
C ALA A 80 -8.13 -13.33 -16.42
N ARG A 81 -9.15 -13.05 -15.59
CA ARG A 81 -10.52 -13.49 -15.84
C ARG A 81 -11.09 -12.98 -17.17
N ARG A 82 -10.83 -11.70 -17.50
CA ARG A 82 -11.26 -11.14 -18.80
C ARG A 82 -10.52 -11.81 -19.96
N ALA A 83 -9.22 -12.07 -19.79
CA ALA A 83 -8.37 -12.70 -20.78
C ALA A 83 -8.73 -14.17 -21.07
N GLU A 84 -9.40 -14.86 -20.14
CA GLU A 84 -9.96 -16.20 -20.34
C GLU A 84 -11.19 -16.18 -21.26
N SER A 85 -12.05 -15.17 -21.09
CA SER A 85 -13.29 -15.06 -21.88
C SER A 85 -13.09 -14.48 -23.28
N ALA A 86 -12.12 -13.58 -23.46
CA ALA A 86 -11.85 -12.90 -24.72
C ALA A 86 -10.47 -12.23 -24.71
N THR A 87 -10.01 -11.78 -25.89
CA THR A 87 -8.84 -10.90 -25.96
C THR A 87 -9.10 -9.60 -25.20
N VAL A 88 -8.12 -9.17 -24.40
CA VAL A 88 -8.28 -7.96 -23.58
C VAL A 88 -8.17 -6.73 -24.48
N ASN A 89 -9.28 -5.99 -24.62
CA ASN A 89 -9.25 -4.68 -25.25
C ASN A 89 -8.63 -3.65 -24.27
N TRP A 90 -7.34 -3.35 -24.48
CA TRP A 90 -6.59 -2.45 -23.60
C TRP A 90 -7.13 -1.01 -23.59
N GLY A 91 -7.66 -0.50 -24.70
CA GLY A 91 -8.28 0.84 -24.74
C GLY A 91 -9.51 0.94 -23.82
N ARG A 92 -10.41 -0.06 -23.89
CA ARG A 92 -11.55 -0.16 -22.97
C ARG A 92 -11.09 -0.41 -21.52
N TRP A 93 -10.02 -1.17 -21.33
CA TRP A 93 -9.41 -1.40 -20.01
C TRP A 93 -8.94 -0.09 -19.38
N TYR A 94 -8.14 0.71 -20.10
CA TYR A 94 -7.66 2.02 -19.64
C TYR A 94 -8.82 2.98 -19.35
N ARG A 95 -9.79 3.08 -20.26
CA ARG A 95 -10.98 3.92 -20.06
C ARG A 95 -11.73 3.54 -18.78
N SER A 96 -11.90 2.23 -18.51
CA SER A 96 -12.59 1.78 -17.29
C SER A 96 -11.86 2.16 -16.01
N ARG A 97 -10.52 2.26 -16.05
CA ARG A 97 -9.70 2.69 -14.90
C ARG A 97 -9.71 4.20 -14.74
N PHE A 98 -9.59 4.93 -15.84
CA PHE A 98 -9.72 6.38 -15.85
C PHE A 98 -11.05 6.82 -15.23
N LEU A 99 -12.18 6.29 -15.72
CA LEU A 99 -13.52 6.61 -15.24
C LEU A 99 -13.79 6.16 -13.79
N ARG A 100 -13.03 5.19 -13.28
CA ARG A 100 -13.14 4.76 -11.88
C ARG A 100 -12.33 5.65 -10.94
N LEU A 101 -11.16 6.10 -11.37
CA LEU A 101 -10.18 6.78 -10.51
C LEU A 101 -10.36 8.30 -10.50
N TYR A 102 -10.41 8.92 -11.68
CA TYR A 102 -10.33 10.38 -11.80
C TYR A 102 -11.55 11.09 -11.21
N PRO A 103 -12.80 10.64 -11.40
CA PRO A 103 -13.95 11.33 -10.81
C PRO A 103 -13.86 11.45 -9.28
N MET A 104 -13.51 10.36 -8.59
CA MET A 104 -13.34 10.37 -7.14
C MET A 104 -12.16 11.24 -6.71
N TYR A 105 -11.07 11.24 -7.47
CA TYR A 105 -9.91 12.07 -7.18
C TYR A 105 -10.20 13.57 -7.37
N TRP A 106 -10.98 13.95 -8.38
CA TRP A 106 -11.44 15.32 -8.58
C TRP A 106 -12.46 15.75 -7.52
N VAL A 107 -13.34 14.85 -7.09
CA VAL A 107 -14.21 15.12 -5.93
C VAL A 107 -13.36 15.37 -4.68
N ALA A 108 -12.28 14.62 -4.46
CA ALA A 108 -11.38 14.89 -3.34
C ALA A 108 -10.71 16.28 -3.43
N HIS A 109 -10.36 16.75 -4.64
CA HIS A 109 -9.88 18.12 -4.85
C HIS A 109 -10.97 19.14 -4.55
N LEU A 110 -12.19 18.92 -5.05
CA LEU A 110 -13.32 19.80 -4.78
C LEU A 110 -13.57 19.92 -3.28
N VAL A 111 -13.65 18.78 -2.57
CA VAL A 111 -13.81 18.74 -1.11
C VAL A 111 -12.68 19.49 -0.42
N TYR A 112 -11.42 19.29 -0.81
CA TYR A 112 -10.30 20.06 -0.27
C TYR A 112 -10.48 21.57 -0.47
N LEU A 113 -10.90 22.01 -1.65
CA LEU A 113 -11.04 23.42 -2.01
C LEU A 113 -12.22 24.11 -1.31
N VAL A 114 -13.33 23.39 -1.07
CA VAL A 114 -14.57 24.01 -0.56
C VAL A 114 -14.91 23.69 0.89
N SER A 115 -14.37 22.60 1.45
CA SER A 115 -14.74 22.16 2.80
C SER A 115 -14.22 23.12 3.87
N PRO A 116 -15.05 23.61 4.81
CA PRO A 116 -14.58 24.44 5.92
C PRO A 116 -13.75 23.64 6.94
N PHE A 117 -13.78 22.30 6.86
CA PHE A 117 -13.11 21.41 7.81
C PHE A 117 -11.67 21.02 7.38
N VAL A 118 -11.17 21.59 6.29
CA VAL A 118 -9.83 21.29 5.77
C VAL A 118 -8.90 22.48 6.00
N ALA A 119 -7.82 22.23 6.74
CA ALA A 119 -6.74 23.20 6.89
C ALA A 119 -5.94 23.32 5.59
N ARG A 120 -5.94 24.50 4.97
CA ARG A 120 -5.20 24.81 3.74
C ARG A 120 -3.95 25.60 4.09
N LEU A 121 -2.89 24.87 4.41
CA LEU A 121 -1.60 25.45 4.83
C LEU A 121 -0.77 25.94 3.64
N GLU A 122 -1.07 25.46 2.43
CA GLU A 122 -0.36 25.78 1.20
C GLU A 122 -1.29 26.57 0.26
N PRO A 123 -0.80 27.63 -0.42
CA PRO A 123 -1.61 28.36 -1.40
C PRO A 123 -1.95 27.49 -2.61
N VAL A 124 -3.13 27.74 -3.18
CA VAL A 124 -3.54 27.13 -4.45
C VAL A 124 -2.95 27.95 -5.59
N ASP A 125 -2.00 27.36 -6.32
CA ASP A 125 -1.33 27.98 -7.47
C ASP A 125 -1.41 27.08 -8.72
N SER A 126 -0.62 27.40 -9.75
CA SER A 126 -0.60 26.69 -11.05
C SER A 126 -0.29 25.19 -10.94
N ARG A 127 0.33 24.72 -9.84
CA ARG A 127 0.57 23.30 -9.56
C ARG A 127 -0.72 22.49 -9.43
N ILE A 128 -1.86 23.15 -9.21
CA ILE A 128 -3.18 22.50 -9.20
C ILE A 128 -3.46 21.72 -10.48
N ILE A 129 -2.96 22.17 -11.63
CA ILE A 129 -3.14 21.47 -12.92
C ILE A 129 -2.43 20.11 -12.88
N LEU A 130 -1.17 20.08 -12.43
CA LEU A 130 -0.42 18.84 -12.26
C LEU A 130 -1.06 17.93 -11.23
N SER A 131 -1.58 18.51 -10.14
CA SER A 131 -2.32 17.79 -9.12
C SER A 131 -3.56 17.10 -9.67
N LEU A 132 -4.40 17.81 -10.44
CA LEU A 132 -5.64 17.30 -11.03
C LEU A 132 -5.39 16.19 -12.07
N LEU A 133 -4.27 16.26 -12.78
CA LEU A 133 -3.79 15.22 -13.71
C LEU A 133 -3.11 14.05 -12.99
N GLY A 134 -2.81 14.17 -11.69
CA GLY A 134 -2.07 13.16 -10.94
C GLY A 134 -0.58 13.08 -11.31
N LEU A 135 -0.02 14.09 -11.97
CA LEU A 135 1.38 14.14 -12.43
C LEU A 135 2.31 14.73 -11.36
N ARG A 136 2.25 14.17 -10.14
CA ARG A 136 2.96 14.69 -8.96
C ARG A 136 4.47 14.43 -8.96
N PHE A 137 4.96 13.64 -9.90
CA PHE A 137 6.39 13.36 -10.08
C PHE A 137 7.12 14.43 -10.89
N ILE A 138 6.39 15.31 -11.59
CA ILE A 138 6.99 16.47 -12.27
C ILE A 138 7.38 17.47 -11.18
N ASP A 139 8.65 17.87 -11.12
CA ASP A 139 9.22 18.64 -10.01
C ASP A 139 8.87 17.99 -8.64
N ILE A 140 9.53 16.85 -8.40
CA ILE A 140 9.24 15.95 -7.29
C ILE A 140 9.26 16.65 -5.93
N THR A 141 10.11 17.66 -5.75
CA THR A 141 10.27 18.36 -4.48
C THR A 141 9.10 19.30 -4.20
N MET A 142 8.52 19.89 -5.24
CA MET A 142 7.44 20.88 -5.11
C MET A 142 6.05 20.28 -5.23
N ASN A 143 5.87 19.22 -6.02
CA ASN A 143 4.55 18.71 -6.38
C ASN A 143 4.15 17.41 -5.67
N PHE A 144 5.10 16.65 -5.14
CA PHE A 144 4.82 15.30 -4.63
C PHE A 144 3.82 15.32 -3.47
N MET A 145 4.01 16.24 -2.52
CA MET A 145 3.15 16.42 -1.34
C MET A 145 2.12 17.55 -1.48
N TYR A 146 2.05 18.23 -2.62
CA TYR A 146 1.24 19.43 -2.83
C TYR A 146 -0.23 19.24 -2.40
N LEU A 147 -0.76 20.20 -1.63
CA LEU A 147 -2.09 20.23 -0.98
C LEU A 147 -2.35 19.13 0.07
N ASN A 148 -2.12 17.87 -0.29
CA ASN A 148 -2.36 16.72 0.58
C ASN A 148 -1.29 15.65 0.33
N ALA A 149 -0.55 15.34 1.38
CA ALA A 149 0.54 14.37 1.36
C ALA A 149 0.08 12.92 1.07
N ALA A 150 -1.19 12.56 1.22
CA ALA A 150 -1.66 11.22 0.88
C ALA A 150 -1.83 11.02 -0.64
N TRP A 151 -1.92 12.10 -1.42
CA TRP A 151 -2.29 12.03 -2.84
C TRP A 151 -1.15 11.59 -3.76
N TRP A 152 0.11 11.52 -3.29
CA TRP A 152 1.22 10.97 -4.10
C TRP A 152 0.95 9.53 -4.56
N TYR A 153 0.22 8.76 -3.75
CA TYR A 153 -0.16 7.38 -4.09
C TYR A 153 -0.92 7.31 -5.42
N PHE A 154 -1.76 8.30 -5.71
CA PHE A 154 -2.51 8.37 -6.97
C PHE A 154 -1.58 8.48 -8.19
N SER A 155 -0.49 9.26 -8.06
CA SER A 155 0.50 9.42 -9.13
C SER A 155 1.22 8.11 -9.43
N MET A 156 1.65 7.40 -8.39
CA MET A 156 2.24 6.07 -8.51
C MET A 156 1.26 5.06 -9.13
N LEU A 157 -0.02 5.11 -8.74
CA LEU A 157 -1.05 4.22 -9.26
C LEU A 157 -1.27 4.39 -10.78
N ILE A 158 -1.25 5.62 -11.28
CA ILE A 158 -1.34 5.88 -12.73
C ILE A 158 -0.15 5.26 -13.46
N GLN A 159 1.07 5.41 -12.92
CA GLN A 159 2.26 4.80 -13.51
C GLN A 159 2.14 3.27 -13.56
N PHE A 160 1.67 2.63 -12.48
CA PHE A 160 1.42 1.19 -12.48
C PHE A 160 0.37 0.79 -13.52
N TYR A 161 -0.71 1.55 -13.66
CA TYR A 161 -1.74 1.24 -14.65
C TYR A 161 -1.20 1.36 -16.08
N LEU A 162 -0.34 2.35 -16.34
CA LEU A 162 0.31 2.53 -17.63
C LEU A 162 1.22 1.35 -17.99
N ILE A 163 2.03 0.86 -17.04
CA ILE A 163 2.93 -0.27 -17.31
C ILE A 163 2.25 -1.65 -17.16
N PHE A 164 1.04 -1.70 -16.60
CA PHE A 164 0.37 -2.95 -16.25
C PHE A 164 0.19 -3.93 -17.43
N PRO A 165 -0.18 -3.51 -18.67
CA PRO A 165 -0.31 -4.47 -19.77
C PRO A 165 0.99 -5.21 -20.08
N LEU A 166 2.13 -4.53 -19.97
CA LEU A 166 3.46 -5.13 -20.14
C LEU A 166 3.75 -6.11 -19.00
N LEU A 167 3.50 -5.70 -17.76
CA LEU A 167 3.67 -6.57 -16.59
C LEU A 167 2.77 -7.82 -16.68
N PHE A 168 1.51 -7.66 -17.09
CA PHE A 168 0.56 -8.75 -17.24
C PHE A 168 1.00 -9.73 -18.34
N TRP A 169 1.46 -9.22 -19.48
CA TRP A 169 2.03 -10.05 -20.54
C TRP A 169 3.26 -10.83 -20.05
N ALA A 170 4.17 -10.17 -19.34
CA ALA A 170 5.38 -10.79 -18.79
C ALA A 170 5.02 -11.88 -17.76
N ALA A 171 4.11 -11.58 -16.83
CA ALA A 171 3.63 -12.52 -15.83
C ALA A 171 3.00 -13.77 -16.47
N ARG A 172 2.22 -13.62 -17.54
CA ARG A 172 1.65 -14.76 -18.27
C ARG A 172 2.69 -15.63 -18.98
N ARG A 173 3.76 -15.03 -19.48
CA ARG A 173 4.83 -15.77 -20.18
C ARG A 173 5.79 -16.47 -19.22
N LEU A 174 6.14 -15.80 -18.13
CA LEU A 174 7.18 -16.26 -17.20
C LEU A 174 6.65 -17.16 -16.09
N GLY A 175 5.36 -17.07 -15.77
CA GLY A 175 4.82 -17.69 -14.55
C GLY A 175 5.16 -16.87 -13.29
N PRO A 176 4.63 -17.26 -12.12
CA PRO A 176 4.59 -16.39 -10.94
C PRO A 176 5.97 -16.17 -10.30
N ILE A 177 6.77 -17.23 -10.15
CA ILE A 177 8.09 -17.17 -9.49
C ILE A 177 9.11 -16.37 -10.33
N PRO A 178 9.34 -16.69 -11.63
CA PRO A 178 10.34 -15.97 -12.41
C PRO A 178 9.93 -14.51 -12.64
N PHE A 179 8.65 -14.23 -12.84
CA PHE A 179 8.13 -12.87 -12.91
C PHE A 179 8.43 -12.06 -11.64
N LEU A 180 8.11 -12.62 -10.47
CA LEU A 180 8.36 -11.95 -9.19
C LEU A 180 9.86 -11.70 -9.00
N ALA A 181 10.71 -12.68 -9.29
CA ALA A 181 12.16 -12.55 -9.16
C ALA A 181 12.72 -11.42 -10.05
N ILE A 182 12.33 -11.37 -11.32
CA ILE A 182 12.78 -10.34 -12.27
C ILE A 182 12.26 -8.96 -11.86
N ALA A 183 10.99 -8.85 -11.49
CA ALA A 183 10.37 -7.60 -11.06
C ALA A 183 11.00 -7.08 -9.75
N ALA A 184 11.27 -7.97 -8.81
CA ALA A 184 11.97 -7.65 -7.57
C ALA A 184 13.41 -7.19 -7.83
N ALA A 185 14.15 -7.93 -8.66
CA ALA A 185 15.52 -7.56 -9.04
C ALA A 185 15.57 -6.17 -9.70
N LEU A 186 14.67 -5.91 -10.66
CA LEU A 186 14.57 -4.60 -11.31
C LEU A 186 14.25 -3.49 -10.30
N GLY A 187 13.23 -3.70 -9.45
CA GLY A 187 12.83 -2.71 -8.46
C GLY A 187 13.94 -2.40 -7.44
N PHE A 188 14.56 -3.44 -6.88
CA PHE A 188 15.68 -3.27 -5.94
C PHE A 188 16.90 -2.66 -6.61
N PHE A 189 17.21 -3.03 -7.84
CA PHE A 189 18.30 -2.41 -8.59
C PHE A 189 18.07 -0.91 -8.80
N VAL A 190 16.88 -0.50 -9.24
CA VAL A 190 16.54 0.92 -9.41
C VAL A 190 16.59 1.66 -8.07
N ARG A 191 16.05 1.08 -7.00
CA ARG A 191 16.14 1.67 -5.66
C ARG A 191 17.59 1.83 -5.20
N TYR A 192 18.43 0.83 -5.40
CA TYR A 192 19.85 0.88 -5.07
C TYR A 192 20.56 1.98 -5.84
N LEU A 193 20.28 2.12 -7.14
CA LEU A 193 20.80 3.23 -7.94
C LEU A 193 20.37 4.59 -7.36
N MET A 194 19.10 4.76 -7.01
CA MET A 194 18.58 6.05 -6.53
C MET A 194 18.92 6.38 -5.07
N LEU A 195 19.25 5.38 -4.24
CA LEU A 195 19.59 5.57 -2.84
C LEU A 195 21.10 5.64 -2.58
N VAL A 196 21.89 4.86 -3.34
CA VAL A 196 23.30 4.61 -3.05
C VAL A 196 24.21 5.16 -4.14
N VAL A 197 23.98 4.78 -5.40
CA VAL A 197 24.93 5.11 -6.50
C VAL A 197 24.76 6.55 -6.98
N TYR A 198 23.52 6.98 -7.19
CA TYR A 198 23.13 8.31 -7.65
C TYR A 198 22.03 8.86 -6.72
N PRO A 199 22.36 9.25 -5.48
CA PRO A 199 21.37 9.64 -4.48
C PRO A 199 20.38 10.69 -5.01
N GLN A 200 19.10 10.32 -5.05
CA GLN A 200 17.99 11.18 -5.44
C GLN A 200 17.12 11.54 -4.23
N HIS A 201 16.26 12.54 -4.38
CA HIS A 201 15.28 12.87 -3.36
C HIS A 201 14.40 11.65 -3.01
N GLY A 202 14.22 11.36 -1.71
CA GLY A 202 13.56 10.13 -1.24
C GLY A 202 12.13 9.94 -1.73
N PHE A 203 11.45 11.02 -2.13
CA PHE A 203 10.12 10.97 -2.76
C PHE A 203 10.08 10.15 -4.06
N TRP A 204 11.19 10.11 -4.81
CA TRP A 204 11.28 9.25 -5.98
C TRP A 204 11.16 7.77 -5.61
N VAL A 205 11.89 7.36 -4.58
CA VAL A 205 11.93 5.96 -4.08
C VAL A 205 10.62 5.59 -3.39
N LEU A 206 9.99 6.56 -2.74
CA LEU A 206 8.69 6.38 -2.09
C LEU A 206 7.57 6.04 -3.08
N GLY A 207 7.50 6.76 -4.20
CA GLY A 207 6.46 6.54 -5.20
C GLY A 207 6.46 7.49 -6.39
N GLY A 208 7.39 8.46 -6.42
CA GLY A 208 7.59 9.32 -7.58
C GLY A 208 7.94 8.51 -8.82
N PHE A 209 8.69 7.41 -8.65
CA PHE A 209 8.92 6.43 -9.69
C PHE A 209 8.40 5.05 -9.28
N ALA A 210 7.32 4.58 -9.92
CA ALA A 210 6.62 3.37 -9.51
C ALA A 210 7.49 2.10 -9.58
N ILE A 211 8.55 2.08 -10.38
CA ILE A 211 9.49 0.95 -10.44
C ILE A 211 10.17 0.70 -9.08
N CYS A 212 10.36 1.74 -8.26
CA CYS A 212 10.86 1.61 -6.89
C CYS A 212 9.90 0.87 -5.95
N ARG A 213 8.64 0.69 -6.34
CA ARG A 213 7.60 -0.06 -5.60
C ARG A 213 7.09 -1.27 -6.40
N LEU A 214 7.77 -1.60 -7.50
CA LEU A 214 7.43 -2.75 -8.35
C LEU A 214 7.50 -4.10 -7.62
N PRO A 215 8.46 -4.35 -6.70
CA PRO A 215 8.52 -5.63 -5.98
C PRO A 215 7.21 -5.96 -5.26
N GLU A 216 6.61 -4.97 -4.59
CA GLU A 216 5.34 -5.10 -3.88
C GLU A 216 4.17 -5.33 -4.83
N PHE A 217 4.09 -4.55 -5.90
CA PHE A 217 3.04 -4.69 -6.90
C PHE A 217 3.10 -6.07 -7.58
N ALA A 218 4.31 -6.52 -7.91
CA ALA A 218 4.58 -7.82 -8.52
C ALA A 218 4.29 -8.98 -7.57
N LEU A 219 4.58 -8.84 -6.26
CA LEU A 219 4.18 -9.82 -5.24
C LEU A 219 2.66 -9.99 -5.24
N GLY A 220 1.92 -8.89 -5.34
CA GLY A 220 0.47 -8.92 -5.50
C GLY A 220 0.02 -9.71 -6.71
N MET A 221 0.61 -9.42 -7.88
CA MET A 221 0.28 -10.15 -9.11
C MET A 221 0.61 -11.64 -8.99
N ALA A 222 1.77 -12.00 -8.43
CA ALA A 222 2.18 -13.39 -8.22
C ALA A 222 1.25 -14.12 -7.25
N LEU A 223 0.81 -13.46 -6.16
CA LEU A 223 -0.19 -13.99 -5.24
C LEU A 223 -1.52 -14.26 -5.95
N GLY A 224 -1.98 -13.36 -6.82
CA GLY A 224 -3.19 -13.60 -7.64
C GLY A 224 -3.05 -14.78 -8.60
N MET A 225 -1.86 -15.01 -9.15
CA MET A 225 -1.56 -16.20 -9.96
C MET A 225 -1.56 -17.49 -9.13
N TRP A 226 -0.93 -17.47 -7.95
CA TRP A 226 -0.93 -18.63 -7.05
C TRP A 226 -2.30 -18.92 -6.47
N HIS A 227 -3.11 -17.91 -6.16
CA HIS A 227 -4.48 -18.10 -5.69
C HIS A 227 -5.30 -18.86 -6.73
N LYS A 228 -5.14 -18.52 -8.01
CA LYS A 228 -5.81 -19.24 -9.10
C LYS A 228 -5.36 -20.71 -9.20
N GLN A 229 -4.08 -21.01 -8.96
CA GLN A 229 -3.53 -22.36 -9.07
C GLN A 229 -3.81 -23.22 -7.83
N PHE A 230 -3.70 -22.63 -6.63
CA PHE A 230 -3.74 -23.33 -5.35
C PHE A 230 -4.57 -22.54 -4.30
N PRO A 231 -5.87 -22.29 -4.56
CA PRO A 231 -6.68 -21.40 -3.71
C PRO A 231 -6.75 -21.89 -2.27
N ALA A 232 -7.03 -23.18 -2.06
CA ALA A 232 -7.17 -23.76 -0.72
C ALA A 232 -5.88 -23.67 0.11
N ARG A 233 -4.72 -23.91 -0.50
CA ARG A 233 -3.42 -23.87 0.20
C ARG A 233 -3.05 -22.44 0.57
N LEU A 234 -3.24 -21.50 -0.35
CA LEU A 234 -2.93 -20.09 -0.12
C LEU A 234 -3.86 -19.49 0.93
N GLU A 235 -5.17 -19.74 0.83
CA GLU A 235 -6.14 -19.27 1.83
C GLU A 235 -5.92 -19.90 3.19
N TRP A 236 -5.55 -21.19 3.26
CA TRP A 236 -5.18 -21.83 4.52
C TRP A 236 -4.01 -21.10 5.19
N PHE A 237 -2.94 -20.83 4.45
CA PHE A 237 -1.76 -20.13 4.98
C PHE A 237 -2.12 -18.71 5.42
N LEU A 238 -2.82 -17.95 4.58
CA LEU A 238 -3.12 -16.54 4.82
C LEU A 238 -4.17 -16.33 5.92
N LEU A 239 -5.21 -17.16 5.98
CA LEU A 239 -6.39 -16.91 6.82
C LEU A 239 -6.41 -17.71 8.13
N ARG A 240 -5.64 -18.80 8.26
CA ARG A 240 -5.63 -19.64 9.48
C ARG A 240 -4.47 -19.38 10.43
N GLY A 241 -3.92 -18.17 10.40
CA GLY A 241 -2.94 -17.69 11.39
C GLY A 241 -1.48 -18.07 11.10
N ALA A 242 -1.19 -19.07 10.25
CA ALA A 242 0.19 -19.41 9.90
C ALA A 242 0.93 -18.22 9.23
N GLY A 243 0.25 -17.56 8.28
CA GLY A 243 0.75 -16.33 7.66
C GLY A 243 0.89 -15.20 8.67
N PHE A 244 -0.10 -15.01 9.56
CA PHE A 244 -0.04 -14.00 10.63
C PHE A 244 1.20 -14.19 11.52
N LEU A 245 1.46 -15.41 11.98
CA LEU A 245 2.63 -15.73 12.80
C LEU A 245 3.94 -15.51 12.03
N ALA A 246 3.99 -15.90 10.75
CA ALA A 246 5.14 -15.62 9.90
C ALA A 246 5.39 -14.11 9.76
N GLY A 247 4.34 -13.32 9.57
CA GLY A 247 4.41 -11.85 9.55
C GLY A 247 5.00 -11.31 10.84
N LEU A 248 4.45 -11.71 11.99
CA LEU A 248 4.88 -11.26 13.31
C LEU A 248 6.35 -11.61 13.61
N ILE A 249 6.79 -12.81 13.25
CA ILE A 249 8.16 -13.29 13.48
C ILE A 249 9.15 -12.57 12.56
N LEU A 250 8.77 -12.31 11.31
CA LEU A 250 9.65 -11.69 10.31
C LEU A 250 9.67 -10.15 10.41
N TYR A 251 8.64 -9.53 11.00
CA TYR A 251 8.53 -8.07 11.07
C TYR A 251 9.73 -7.40 11.75
N PRO A 252 10.27 -7.88 12.90
CA PRO A 252 11.46 -7.29 13.50
C PRO A 252 12.69 -7.35 12.58
N ALA A 253 12.85 -8.43 11.82
CA ALA A 253 13.90 -8.55 10.82
C ALA A 253 13.69 -7.54 9.68
N ALA A 254 12.45 -7.35 9.21
CA ALA A 254 12.12 -6.31 8.23
C ALA A 254 12.43 -4.89 8.75
N LEU A 255 12.11 -4.59 10.01
CA LEU A 255 12.43 -3.31 10.64
C LEU A 255 13.95 -3.10 10.81
N SER A 256 14.72 -4.16 10.97
CA SER A 256 16.18 -4.06 11.05
C SER A 256 16.81 -3.51 9.77
N LEU A 257 16.10 -3.58 8.63
CA LEU A 257 16.58 -3.05 7.34
C LEU A 257 16.61 -1.51 7.28
N TYR A 258 16.00 -0.81 8.25
CA TYR A 258 16.12 0.65 8.38
C TYR A 258 17.52 1.14 8.77
N ARG A 259 18.46 0.24 9.14
CA ARG A 259 19.76 0.61 9.74
C ARG A 259 20.70 1.39 8.83
N ASN A 260 20.72 1.13 7.52
CA ASN A 260 21.59 1.85 6.58
C ASN A 260 20.99 1.96 5.17
N GLY A 261 21.56 2.83 4.33
CA GLY A 261 21.05 3.12 2.99
C GLY A 261 21.00 1.90 2.05
N THR A 262 21.96 0.98 2.16
CA THR A 262 21.97 -0.25 1.34
C THR A 262 20.84 -1.18 1.74
N THR A 263 20.65 -1.45 3.04
CA THR A 263 19.55 -2.30 3.52
C THR A 263 18.19 -1.66 3.32
N TYR A 264 18.11 -0.32 3.33
CA TYR A 264 16.89 0.44 3.04
C TYR A 264 16.34 0.18 1.62
N THR A 265 17.18 -0.31 0.71
CA THR A 265 16.75 -0.78 -0.62
C THR A 265 15.63 -1.83 -0.53
N PHE A 266 15.63 -2.66 0.52
CA PHE A 266 14.69 -3.78 0.67
C PHE A 266 13.56 -3.51 1.67
N VAL A 267 13.64 -2.41 2.44
CA VAL A 267 12.78 -2.17 3.61
C VAL A 267 11.31 -2.12 3.25
N ASP A 268 10.98 -1.39 2.18
CA ASP A 268 9.61 -1.18 1.73
C ASP A 268 8.96 -2.51 1.35
N PHE A 269 9.66 -3.36 0.59
CA PHE A 269 9.16 -4.68 0.23
C PHE A 269 8.97 -5.58 1.46
N ALA A 270 9.98 -5.66 2.33
CA ALA A 270 9.97 -6.55 3.48
C ALA A 270 8.87 -6.17 4.49
N THR A 271 8.77 -4.88 4.83
CA THR A 271 7.74 -4.37 5.75
C THR A 271 6.34 -4.49 5.15
N SER A 272 6.17 -4.23 3.85
CA SER A 272 4.89 -4.40 3.15
C SER A 272 4.44 -5.86 3.14
N ALA A 273 5.35 -6.81 2.90
CA ALA A 273 5.03 -8.23 2.90
C ALA A 273 4.66 -8.73 4.30
N CYS A 274 5.39 -8.34 5.34
CA CYS A 274 5.05 -8.70 6.72
C CYS A 274 3.73 -8.06 7.16
N CYS A 275 3.52 -6.79 6.86
CA CYS A 275 2.28 -6.07 7.16
C CYS A 275 1.07 -6.67 6.41
N LEU A 276 1.24 -7.10 5.16
CA LEU A 276 0.20 -7.82 4.42
C LEU A 276 -0.22 -9.09 5.14
N LEU A 277 0.75 -9.90 5.60
CA LEU A 277 0.47 -11.15 6.31
C LEU A 277 -0.29 -10.91 7.61
N GLU A 278 0.07 -9.87 8.36
CA GLU A 278 -0.64 -9.48 9.56
C GLU A 278 -2.07 -9.00 9.26
N VAL A 279 -2.23 -8.09 8.31
CA VAL A 279 -3.54 -7.53 7.92
C VAL A 279 -4.48 -8.60 7.37
N ILE A 280 -3.99 -9.48 6.48
CA ILE A 280 -4.80 -10.59 5.95
C ILE A 280 -5.07 -11.62 7.05
N GLY A 281 -4.13 -11.89 7.94
CA GLY A 281 -4.34 -12.76 9.09
C GLY A 281 -5.47 -12.28 9.99
N VAL A 282 -5.47 -10.99 10.34
CA VAL A 282 -6.56 -10.34 11.09
C VAL A 282 -7.87 -10.39 10.29
N ALA A 283 -7.84 -10.09 8.99
CA ALA A 283 -9.02 -10.20 8.13
C ALA A 283 -9.58 -11.63 8.09
N GLY A 284 -8.72 -12.65 8.09
CA GLY A 284 -9.08 -14.06 8.16
C GLY A 284 -9.74 -14.42 9.48
N ILE A 285 -9.19 -13.97 10.60
CA ILE A 285 -9.81 -14.14 11.93
C ILE A 285 -11.20 -13.48 11.97
N ILE A 286 -11.31 -12.23 11.50
CA ILE A 286 -12.58 -11.50 11.41
C ILE A 286 -13.58 -12.24 10.52
N PHE A 287 -13.13 -12.78 9.38
CA PHE A 287 -13.96 -13.54 8.46
C PHE A 287 -14.49 -14.85 9.07
N LEU A 288 -13.69 -15.51 9.91
CA LEU A 288 -14.09 -16.73 10.62
C LEU A 288 -15.08 -16.45 11.77
N LEU A 289 -15.09 -15.23 12.30
CA LEU A 289 -16.09 -14.77 13.27
C LEU A 289 -17.38 -14.37 12.53
N LYS A 290 -18.42 -15.20 12.61
CA LYS A 290 -19.68 -15.08 11.82
C LYS A 290 -20.45 -13.74 11.97
N GLY A 291 -20.15 -12.92 12.98
CA GLY A 291 -20.81 -11.63 13.23
C GLY A 291 -20.20 -10.43 12.46
N PRO A 292 -18.91 -10.09 12.70
CA PRO A 292 -18.24 -8.93 12.08
C PRO A 292 -18.14 -8.95 10.55
N ALA A 293 -18.09 -10.14 9.92
CA ALA A 293 -17.91 -10.28 8.48
C ALA A 293 -19.02 -9.61 7.63
N LYS A 294 -20.25 -9.48 8.16
CA LYS A 294 -21.35 -8.79 7.47
C LYS A 294 -21.19 -7.27 7.41
N ILE A 295 -20.57 -6.66 8.42
CA ILE A 295 -20.41 -5.19 8.51
C ILE A 295 -19.26 -4.73 7.61
N PHE A 296 -18.11 -5.41 7.64
CA PHE A 296 -16.95 -5.03 6.82
C PHE A 296 -17.12 -5.34 5.33
N GLY A 297 -17.96 -6.32 4.97
CA GLY A 297 -18.26 -6.64 3.56
C GLY A 297 -19.01 -5.55 2.79
N LEU A 298 -19.70 -4.67 3.50
CA LEU A 298 -20.47 -3.56 2.90
C LEU A 298 -19.58 -2.37 2.52
N VAL A 299 -18.45 -2.18 3.21
CA VAL A 299 -17.55 -1.01 3.03
C VAL A 299 -16.61 -1.17 1.83
N GLY A 300 -16.37 -2.41 1.38
CA GLY A 300 -15.47 -2.69 0.25
C GLY A 300 -16.15 -2.86 -1.12
N ALA A 301 -17.44 -2.54 -1.25
CA ALA A 301 -18.22 -2.66 -2.50
C ALA A 301 -18.03 -1.46 -3.44
#